data_AF-D2UCY8-F1
#
_entry.id   AF-D2UCY8-F1
#
_cell.length_a   1.000
_cell.length_b   1.000
_cell.length_c   1.000
_cell.angle_alpha   90.00
_cell.angle_beta   90.00
_cell.angle_gamma   90.00
#
_symmetry.space_group_name_H-M   'P 1'
#
loop_
_entity.id
_entity.type
_entity.pdbx_description
1 polymer ?
#
loop_
_entity_poly.entity_id
_entity_poly.type
_entity_poly.pdbx_seq_one_letter_code
_entity_poly.pdbx_strand_id
1 'polypeptide(L)'
;MKPESKRLAALLAAVTWVSAGVLDCATARPTDAAPAAAAKHVDAQDASRLPTAPIRSAEQLDRYLASADASSPLALLSPASRKRFIQSLRFNATGVTSFTYADIEAELSASQACRLLTLFGIEHTLASMRKIRIENQEDEKAMQSCGATSVQPHSANRPQH
;
A
#
# COMPACT_ATOMS: atom_id res chain seq x y z
N MET A 1 -9.30 -51.82 -12.56
CA MET A 1 -9.99 -50.86 -13.45
C MET A 1 -8.96 -49.94 -14.07
N LYS A 2 -8.84 -50.00 -15.40
CA LYS A 2 -7.98 -49.17 -16.27
C LYS A 2 -8.81 -48.92 -17.55
N PRO A 3 -8.46 -47.95 -18.40
CA PRO A 3 -9.07 -46.63 -18.47
C PRO A 3 -9.81 -46.42 -19.79
N GLU A 4 -10.86 -45.59 -19.80
CA GLU A 4 -11.52 -45.19 -21.05
C GLU A 4 -10.99 -43.85 -21.54
N SER A 5 -10.59 -43.88 -22.81
CA SER A 5 -9.94 -42.87 -23.60
C SER A 5 -10.83 -42.61 -24.80
N LYS A 6 -10.93 -41.34 -25.24
CA LYS A 6 -11.27 -40.91 -26.62
C LYS A 6 -11.54 -39.41 -26.59
N ARG A 7 -11.26 -38.59 -27.59
CA ARG A 7 -10.33 -38.55 -28.75
C ARG A 7 -10.85 -37.35 -29.57
N LEU A 8 -9.94 -36.66 -30.27
CA LEU A 8 -10.17 -35.86 -31.50
C LEU A 8 -10.77 -34.45 -31.28
N ALA A 9 -10.08 -33.35 -31.60
CA ALA A 9 -9.57 -32.87 -32.90
C ALA A 9 -10.66 -32.28 -33.81
N ALA A 10 -10.61 -30.96 -34.02
CA ALA A 10 -10.98 -30.24 -35.25
C ALA A 10 -10.78 -28.73 -34.98
N LEU A 11 -9.79 -28.05 -35.57
CA LEU A 11 -9.75 -27.50 -36.94
C LEU A 11 -10.54 -26.18 -37.10
N LEU A 12 -9.77 -25.08 -37.17
CA LEU A 12 -9.78 -24.03 -38.21
C LEU A 12 -11.13 -23.61 -38.84
N ALA A 13 -11.46 -22.31 -38.72
CA ALA A 13 -12.09 -21.54 -39.80
C ALA A 13 -11.70 -20.06 -39.70
N ALA A 14 -11.07 -19.56 -40.76
CA ALA A 14 -10.73 -18.17 -41.02
C ALA A 14 -11.87 -17.47 -41.80
N VAL A 15 -11.61 -16.23 -42.25
CA VAL A 15 -12.32 -15.45 -43.31
C VAL A 15 -13.42 -14.53 -42.76
N THR A 16 -13.10 -13.27 -42.42
CA THR A 16 -13.13 -12.04 -43.23
C THR A 16 -14.45 -11.73 -43.94
N TRP A 17 -15.08 -10.59 -43.61
CA TRP A 17 -15.89 -9.87 -44.60
C TRP A 17 -15.70 -8.36 -44.49
N VAL A 18 -15.15 -7.79 -45.57
CA VAL A 18 -15.18 -6.37 -45.93
C VAL A 18 -16.57 -6.06 -46.47
N SER A 19 -17.14 -4.93 -46.09
CA SER A 19 -18.20 -4.28 -46.86
C SER A 19 -17.88 -2.80 -47.00
N ALA A 20 -17.71 -2.40 -48.26
CA ALA A 20 -17.68 -1.02 -48.73
C ALA A 20 -19.11 -0.59 -49.11
N GLY A 21 -19.51 0.64 -48.82
CA GLY A 21 -20.86 1.11 -49.13
C GLY A 21 -21.13 2.59 -48.86
N VAL A 22 -20.67 3.43 -49.80
CA VAL A 22 -21.26 4.68 -50.35
C VAL A 22 -21.59 5.89 -49.45
N LEU A 23 -21.12 7.03 -49.97
CA LEU A 23 -21.34 8.45 -49.63
C LEU A 23 -22.79 8.83 -49.30
N ASP A 24 -22.97 9.59 -48.22
CA ASP A 24 -24.03 10.60 -48.10
C ASP A 24 -23.38 11.97 -47.85
N CYS A 25 -23.80 12.94 -48.67
CA CYS A 25 -23.24 14.28 -48.73
C CYS A 25 -24.16 15.22 -47.95
N ALA A 26 -23.81 15.53 -46.70
CA ALA A 26 -24.48 16.58 -45.94
C ALA A 26 -23.43 17.53 -45.35
N THR A 27 -23.31 18.68 -45.99
CA THR A 27 -22.51 19.83 -45.54
C THR A 27 -23.10 20.43 -44.26
N ALA A 28 -22.42 20.25 -43.14
CA ALA A 28 -22.46 21.18 -42.01
C ALA A 28 -21.10 21.17 -41.28
N ARG A 29 -20.32 22.23 -41.46
CA ARG A 29 -19.15 22.59 -40.63
C ARG A 29 -19.54 23.81 -39.78
N PRO A 30 -18.85 24.13 -38.68
CA PRO A 30 -18.38 23.27 -37.60
C PRO A 30 -18.70 23.94 -36.23
N THR A 31 -19.42 23.28 -35.32
CA THR A 31 -19.24 23.59 -33.90
C THR A 31 -18.21 22.60 -33.38
N ASP A 32 -16.96 23.02 -33.54
CA ASP A 32 -15.83 22.51 -32.79
C ASP A 32 -16.05 22.82 -31.31
N ALA A 33 -16.38 21.78 -30.52
CA ALA A 33 -16.26 21.77 -29.08
C ALA A 33 -16.21 20.30 -28.60
N ALA A 34 -15.06 19.69 -28.91
CA ALA A 34 -14.40 18.56 -28.25
C ALA A 34 -15.20 17.63 -27.29
N PRO A 35 -15.21 16.31 -27.56
CA PRO A 35 -15.23 15.29 -26.52
C PRO A 35 -13.78 15.02 -26.07
N ALA A 36 -13.42 15.40 -24.86
CA ALA A 36 -12.18 15.00 -24.20
C ALA A 36 -12.45 14.90 -22.70
N ALA A 37 -12.62 13.70 -22.16
CA ALA A 37 -11.53 12.87 -21.68
C ALA A 37 -10.82 13.48 -20.46
N ALA A 38 -10.80 12.67 -19.40
CA ALA A 38 -9.97 12.78 -18.21
C ALA A 38 -10.29 13.96 -17.29
N ALA A 39 -11.03 13.64 -16.23
CA ALA A 39 -10.86 14.27 -14.94
C ALA A 39 -9.36 14.28 -14.60
N LYS A 40 -8.69 15.42 -14.84
CA LYS A 40 -7.34 15.66 -14.36
C LYS A 40 -7.40 15.96 -12.86
N HIS A 41 -7.64 14.93 -12.06
CA HIS A 41 -7.16 14.92 -10.67
C HIS A 41 -5.69 14.49 -10.70
N VAL A 42 -4.84 15.36 -11.24
CA VAL A 42 -3.38 15.28 -11.06
C VAL A 42 -3.01 16.50 -10.24
N ASP A 43 -3.42 16.48 -8.98
CA ASP A 43 -2.83 17.30 -7.92
C ASP A 43 -2.32 16.32 -6.86
N ALA A 44 -1.19 15.69 -7.16
CA ALA A 44 -0.41 14.89 -6.23
C ALA A 44 0.99 14.64 -6.79
N GLN A 45 1.61 15.68 -7.38
CA GLN A 45 3.00 15.61 -7.83
C GLN A 45 3.76 16.87 -7.43
N ASP A 46 3.62 17.31 -6.18
CA ASP A 46 4.68 18.10 -5.53
C ASP A 46 4.61 17.93 -4.00
N ALA A 47 5.23 16.86 -3.51
CA ALA A 47 5.60 16.74 -2.11
C ALA A 47 7.04 16.25 -2.06
N SER A 48 7.94 17.18 -2.37
CA SER A 48 9.31 17.27 -1.89
C SER A 48 9.80 16.09 -1.04
N ARG A 49 10.57 15.19 -1.67
CA ARG A 49 11.85 14.57 -1.26
C ARG A 49 12.22 14.46 0.24
N LEU A 50 11.26 14.33 1.13
CA LEU A 50 11.43 13.84 2.48
C LEU A 50 11.18 12.32 2.44
N PRO A 51 11.87 11.51 3.26
CA PRO A 51 11.51 10.11 3.44
C PRO A 51 10.09 10.06 4.00
N THR A 52 9.13 9.97 3.10
CA THR A 52 7.71 10.01 3.39
C THR A 52 7.27 8.57 3.50
N ALA A 53 6.65 8.23 4.62
CA ALA A 53 6.06 6.91 4.81
C ALA A 53 5.15 6.56 3.62
N PRO A 54 5.17 5.30 3.15
CA PRO A 54 4.47 4.92 1.93
C PRO A 54 2.94 5.01 2.05
N ILE A 55 2.37 4.92 3.26
CA ILE A 55 0.91 4.97 3.50
C ILE A 55 0.56 6.05 4.53
N ARG A 56 0.01 7.17 4.06
CA ARG A 56 -0.41 8.32 4.88
C ARG A 56 -1.89 8.69 4.72
N SER A 57 -2.61 8.04 3.81
CA SER A 57 -4.04 8.26 3.60
C SER A 57 -4.79 6.96 3.37
N ALA A 58 -6.12 7.01 3.47
CA ALA A 58 -6.98 5.88 3.18
C ALA A 58 -6.86 5.43 1.72
N GLU A 59 -6.77 6.36 0.77
CA GLU A 59 -6.61 6.05 -0.65
C GLU A 59 -5.25 5.40 -0.96
N GLN A 60 -4.20 5.80 -0.25
CA GLN A 60 -2.90 5.13 -0.35
C GLN A 60 -2.93 3.72 0.26
N LEU A 61 -3.65 3.54 1.36
CA LEU A 61 -3.86 2.22 1.95
C LEU A 61 -4.64 1.30 1.01
N ASP A 62 -5.72 1.77 0.40
CA ASP A 62 -6.51 0.99 -0.55
C ASP A 62 -5.67 0.58 -1.78
N ARG A 63 -4.88 1.50 -2.32
CA ARG A 63 -3.92 1.19 -3.40
C ARG A 63 -2.88 0.16 -2.96
N TYR A 64 -2.33 0.32 -1.76
CA TYR A 64 -1.37 -0.64 -1.22
C TYR A 64 -1.99 -2.03 -1.11
N LEU A 65 -3.19 -2.14 -0.53
CA LEU A 65 -3.91 -3.40 -0.35
C LEU A 65 -4.27 -4.07 -1.68
N ALA A 66 -4.57 -3.31 -2.72
CA ALA A 66 -4.84 -3.85 -4.06
C ALA A 66 -3.61 -4.50 -4.70
N SER A 67 -2.40 -4.08 -4.33
CA SER A 67 -1.13 -4.62 -4.82
C SER A 67 -0.37 -5.51 -3.82
N ALA A 68 -0.90 -5.68 -2.61
CA ALA A 68 -0.17 -6.34 -1.52
C ALA A 68 -0.22 -7.87 -1.65
N ASP A 69 0.95 -8.49 -1.70
CA ASP A 69 1.11 -9.95 -1.67
C ASP A 69 1.37 -10.48 -0.24
N ALA A 70 1.50 -11.80 -0.11
CA ALA A 70 1.81 -12.49 1.14
C ALA A 70 3.14 -12.07 1.80
N SER A 71 4.04 -11.42 1.04
CA SER A 71 5.30 -10.86 1.56
C SER A 71 5.13 -9.48 2.22
N SER A 72 3.95 -8.87 2.14
CA SER A 72 3.65 -7.59 2.78
C SER A 72 3.80 -7.69 4.31
N PRO A 73 4.34 -6.67 4.99
CA PRO A 73 4.33 -6.60 6.45
C PRO A 73 2.92 -6.69 7.06
N LEU A 74 1.86 -6.33 6.33
CA LEU A 74 0.49 -6.53 6.79
C LEU A 74 0.11 -8.02 6.88
N ALA A 75 0.77 -8.89 6.11
CA ALA A 75 0.55 -10.33 6.15
C ALA A 75 1.18 -11.03 7.36
N LEU A 76 1.97 -10.30 8.16
CA LEU A 76 2.46 -10.78 9.46
C LEU A 76 1.32 -10.95 10.47
N LEU A 77 0.26 -10.15 10.35
CA LEU A 77 -0.96 -10.30 11.14
C LEU A 77 -1.87 -11.39 10.53
N SER A 78 -2.55 -12.13 11.41
CA SER A 78 -3.62 -13.03 11.02
C SER A 78 -4.71 -12.27 10.24
N PRO A 79 -5.45 -12.92 9.33
CA PRO A 79 -6.45 -12.22 8.51
C PRO A 79 -7.49 -11.42 9.32
N ALA A 80 -7.91 -11.96 10.47
CA ALA A 80 -8.87 -11.29 11.35
C ALA A 80 -8.26 -10.08 12.06
N SER A 81 -7.02 -10.19 12.53
CA SER A 81 -6.28 -9.13 13.21
C SER A 81 -5.85 -8.02 12.25
N ARG A 82 -5.40 -8.38 11.05
CA ARG A 82 -5.16 -7.43 9.95
C ARG A 82 -6.39 -6.59 9.66
N LYS A 83 -7.56 -7.23 9.51
CA LYS A 83 -8.82 -6.52 9.25
C LYS A 83 -9.14 -5.53 10.38
N ARG A 84 -9.06 -5.95 11.63
CA ARG A 84 -9.34 -5.11 12.80
C ARG A 84 -8.34 -3.95 12.93
N PHE A 85 -7.05 -4.22 12.70
CA PHE A 85 -6.02 -3.20 12.65
C PHE A 85 -6.33 -2.13 11.57
N ILE A 86 -6.59 -2.55 10.33
CA ILE A 86 -6.93 -1.64 9.22
C ILE A 86 -8.17 -0.82 9.55
N GLN A 87 -9.21 -1.45 10.09
CA GLN A 87 -10.45 -0.75 10.47
C GLN A 87 -10.24 0.27 11.58
N SER A 88 -9.22 0.09 12.44
CA SER A 88 -8.89 1.01 13.52
C SER A 88 -8.10 2.25 13.08
N LEU A 89 -7.44 2.20 11.91
CA LEU A 89 -6.58 3.28 11.42
C LEU A 89 -7.39 4.56 11.17
N ARG A 90 -7.00 5.65 11.81
CA ARG A 90 -7.51 6.99 11.52
C ARG A 90 -6.42 7.82 10.89
N PHE A 91 -6.79 8.55 9.84
CA PHE A 91 -5.89 9.39 9.07
C PHE A 91 -6.27 10.85 9.21
N ASN A 92 -5.28 11.74 9.11
CA ASN A 92 -5.45 13.18 8.90
C ASN A 92 -4.52 13.65 7.77
N ALA A 93 -4.41 14.97 7.57
CA ALA A 93 -3.53 15.57 6.57
C ALA A 93 -2.04 15.18 6.72
N THR A 94 -1.60 14.78 7.91
CA THR A 94 -0.22 14.40 8.20
C THR A 94 0.04 12.90 8.19
N GLY A 95 -0.97 12.03 8.19
CA GLY A 95 -0.77 10.58 8.25
C GLY A 95 -1.70 9.89 9.24
N VAL A 96 -1.26 8.74 9.77
CA VAL A 96 -2.00 8.01 10.79
C VAL A 96 -1.98 8.79 12.11
N THR A 97 -3.15 9.02 12.69
CA THR A 97 -3.33 9.74 13.96
C THR A 97 -3.64 8.82 15.12
N SER A 98 -4.36 7.72 14.87
CA SER A 98 -4.73 6.77 15.91
C SER A 98 -5.00 5.39 15.32
N PHE A 99 -4.74 4.36 16.11
CA PHE A 99 -4.99 2.96 15.80
C PHE A 99 -4.96 2.14 17.09
N THR A 100 -5.38 0.88 17.03
CA THR A 100 -5.30 -0.03 18.18
C THR A 100 -3.99 -0.81 18.21
N TYR A 101 -3.41 -0.98 19.40
CA TYR A 101 -2.18 -1.77 19.60
C TYR A 101 -2.46 -3.24 19.87
N ALA A 102 -3.70 -3.59 20.25
CA ALA A 102 -4.02 -4.88 20.84
C ALA A 102 -3.62 -6.08 19.96
N ASP A 103 -3.93 -6.02 18.66
CA ASP A 103 -3.63 -7.09 17.73
C ASP A 103 -2.13 -7.15 17.37
N ILE A 104 -1.43 -6.01 17.38
CA ILE A 104 0.03 -5.95 17.17
C ILE A 104 0.75 -6.57 18.36
N GLU A 105 0.40 -6.17 19.59
CA GLU A 105 1.01 -6.70 20.81
C GLU A 105 0.73 -8.19 21.02
N ALA A 106 -0.43 -8.69 20.56
CA ALA A 106 -0.81 -10.08 20.73
C ALA A 106 -0.09 -11.03 19.75
N GLU A 107 0.12 -10.59 18.51
CA GLU A 107 0.58 -11.49 17.43
C GLU A 107 2.03 -11.25 17.00
N LEU A 108 2.55 -10.03 17.11
CA LEU A 108 3.84 -9.66 16.51
C LEU A 108 4.96 -9.55 17.55
N SER A 109 6.18 -9.85 17.11
CA SER A 109 7.39 -9.45 17.81
C SER A 109 7.73 -7.98 17.55
N ALA A 110 8.63 -7.40 18.36
CA ALA A 110 9.00 -5.98 18.22
C ALA A 110 9.60 -5.65 16.84
N SER A 111 10.43 -6.53 16.28
CA SER A 111 11.00 -6.32 14.93
C SER A 111 9.93 -6.35 13.83
N GLN A 112 8.98 -7.28 13.93
CA GLN A 112 7.84 -7.39 13.02
C GLN A 112 6.91 -6.18 13.11
N ALA A 113 6.59 -5.77 14.34
CA ALA A 113 5.79 -4.58 14.60
C ALA A 113 6.47 -3.33 14.06
N CYS A 114 7.79 -3.15 14.27
CA CYS A 114 8.50 -2.03 13.68
C CYS A 114 8.36 -2.01 12.15
N ARG A 115 8.62 -3.14 11.47
CA ARG A 115 8.52 -3.23 10.01
C ARG A 115 7.11 -2.90 9.48
N LEU A 116 6.07 -3.31 10.21
CA LEU A 116 4.69 -2.96 9.89
C LEU A 116 4.42 -1.46 10.07
N LEU A 117 4.86 -0.89 11.19
CA LEU A 117 4.60 0.52 11.52
C LEU A 117 5.37 1.49 10.61
N THR A 118 6.55 1.11 10.11
CA THR A 118 7.32 1.88 9.12
C THR A 118 6.54 2.10 7.82
N LEU A 119 5.61 1.20 7.45
CA LEU A 119 4.74 1.43 6.29
C LEU A 119 3.89 2.70 6.44
N PHE A 120 3.58 3.05 7.68
CA PHE A 120 2.72 4.16 8.05
C PHE A 120 3.50 5.34 8.64
N GLY A 121 4.81 5.20 8.86
CA GLY A 121 5.69 6.25 9.43
C GLY A 121 5.44 6.49 10.92
N ILE A 122 4.93 5.49 11.63
CA ILE A 122 4.54 5.56 13.03
C ILE A 122 5.34 4.57 13.88
N GLU A 123 6.51 4.13 13.43
CA GLU A 123 7.37 3.19 14.12
C GLU A 123 7.84 3.69 15.50
N HIS A 124 7.88 5.01 15.71
CA HIS A 124 8.16 5.61 17.01
C HIS A 124 7.13 5.25 18.10
N THR A 125 5.90 4.89 17.70
CA THR A 125 4.85 4.44 18.62
C THR A 125 5.16 3.07 19.23
N LEU A 126 6.10 2.31 18.66
CA LEU A 126 6.53 1.01 19.19
C LEU A 126 7.01 1.11 20.64
N ALA A 127 7.67 2.21 21.02
CA ALA A 127 8.10 2.44 22.41
C ALA A 127 6.94 2.50 23.41
N SER A 128 5.71 2.78 22.94
CA SER A 128 4.50 2.82 23.77
C SER A 128 3.85 1.45 23.94
N MET A 129 4.24 0.44 23.15
CA MET A 129 3.67 -0.91 23.18
C MET A 129 4.35 -1.77 24.25
N ARG A 130 3.90 -1.64 25.50
CA ARG A 130 4.55 -2.27 26.67
C ARG A 130 4.38 -3.79 26.72
N LYS A 131 3.42 -4.35 25.98
CA LYS A 131 3.16 -5.80 25.94
C LYS A 131 3.74 -6.47 24.69
N ILE A 132 4.51 -5.73 23.89
CA ILE A 132 5.11 -6.29 22.68
C ILE A 132 6.10 -7.40 23.02
N ARG A 133 6.15 -8.42 22.16
CA ARG A 133 7.02 -9.56 22.39
C ARG A 133 8.46 -9.27 21.96
N ILE A 134 9.42 -9.61 22.83
CA ILE A 134 10.86 -9.51 22.56
C ILE A 134 11.45 -10.89 22.83
N GLU A 135 11.80 -11.62 21.78
CA GLU A 135 12.33 -12.99 21.91
C GLU A 135 13.83 -13.07 21.61
N ASN A 136 14.37 -12.13 20.85
CA ASN A 136 15.75 -12.18 20.36
C ASN A 136 16.40 -10.80 20.27
N GLN A 137 17.70 -10.79 19.92
CA GLN A 137 18.48 -9.57 19.76
C GLN A 137 17.95 -8.64 18.64
N GLU A 138 17.28 -9.19 17.62
CA GLU A 138 16.70 -8.38 16.53
C GLU A 138 15.52 -7.55 17.05
N ASP A 139 14.67 -8.14 17.89
CA ASP A 139 13.56 -7.45 18.56
C ASP A 139 14.07 -6.36 19.50
N GLU A 140 15.11 -6.65 20.29
CA GLU A 140 15.75 -5.65 21.15
C GLU A 140 16.30 -4.47 20.34
N LYS A 141 16.99 -4.76 19.23
CA LYS A 141 17.51 -3.74 18.31
C LYS A 141 16.38 -2.93 17.69
N ALA A 142 15.27 -3.55 17.31
CA ALA A 142 14.10 -2.85 16.78
C ALA A 142 13.46 -1.93 17.83
N MET A 143 13.34 -2.37 19.08
CA MET A 143 12.88 -1.51 20.18
C MET A 143 13.80 -0.31 20.38
N GLN A 144 15.12 -0.49 20.24
CA GLN A 144 16.10 0.59 20.35
C GLN A 144 16.04 1.54 19.15
N SER A 145 16.05 1.05 17.92
CA SER A 145 16.11 1.89 16.71
C SER A 145 14.78 2.59 16.43
N CYS A 146 13.65 1.88 16.57
CA CYS A 146 12.33 2.41 16.29
C CYS A 146 11.80 3.20 17.49
N GLY A 147 12.12 2.79 18.72
CA GLY A 147 11.74 3.52 19.93
C GLY A 147 12.58 4.77 20.22
N ALA A 148 13.88 4.79 19.87
CA ALA A 148 14.75 5.94 20.14
C ALA A 148 14.62 7.08 19.13
N THR A 149 13.96 6.88 17.98
CA THR A 149 13.78 7.93 16.96
C THR A 149 12.99 9.14 17.49
N SER A 150 12.30 9.03 18.63
CA SER A 150 11.65 10.19 19.29
C SER A 150 12.56 10.94 20.29
N VAL A 151 13.74 10.42 20.62
CA VAL A 151 14.71 11.05 21.54
C VAL A 151 16.09 11.03 20.90
N GLN A 152 16.24 11.73 19.78
CA GLN A 152 17.57 12.15 19.37
C GLN A 152 17.83 13.51 20.04
N PRO A 153 18.60 13.58 21.15
CA PRO A 153 19.17 14.84 21.56
C PRO A 153 20.02 15.29 20.37
N HIS A 154 19.54 16.30 19.66
CA HIS A 154 20.37 17.05 18.73
C HIS A 154 21.62 17.41 19.51
N SER A 155 22.78 16.97 19.00
CA SER A 155 24.10 17.31 19.48
C SER A 155 24.20 18.82 19.69
N ALA A 156 23.86 19.29 20.89
CA ALA A 156 24.15 20.64 21.32
C ALA A 156 25.61 20.65 21.77
N ASN A 157 26.45 20.98 20.80
CA ASN A 157 27.67 21.76 20.99
C ASN A 157 28.76 21.11 21.87
N ARG A 158 29.66 20.38 21.23
CA ARG A 158 31.01 20.14 21.77
C ARG A 158 31.89 21.32 21.32
N PRO A 159 32.21 22.31 22.18
CA PRO A 159 33.28 23.23 21.85
C PRO A 159 34.58 22.44 21.82
N GLN A 160 35.24 22.44 20.66
CA GLN A 160 36.66 22.15 20.55
C GLN A 160 37.37 23.38 21.11
N HIS A 161 38.02 23.27 22.26
CA HIS A 161 39.25 23.98 22.63
C HIS A 161 39.78 23.42 23.95
#